data_AF-A0A816MID3-F1
#
_entry.id   AF-A0A816MID3-F1
#
_cell.length_a   1.000
_cell.length_b   1.000
_cell.length_c   1.000
_cell.angle_alpha   90.00
_cell.angle_beta   90.00
_cell.angle_gamma   90.00
#
_symmetry.space_group_name_H-M   'P 1'
#
loop_
_entity.id
_entity.type
_entity.pdbx_description
1 polymer ?
#
loop_
_entity_poly.entity_id
_entity_poly.type
_entity_poly.pdbx_seq_one_letter_code
_entity_poly.pdbx_strand_id
1 'polypeptide(L)'
;NDVIIVDEEYVNKKHNNNDQDDDQDDDILTEAPPKLIDAMEMAKKLHLLASTQYPELHSLISQLDSQLTQLFIDSKGAKQTKIDDFFCKN
;
A
#
# COMPACT_ATOMS: atom_id res chain seq x y z
N ASN A 1 -12.62 46.66 -2.26
CA ASN A 1 -12.54 45.29 -1.73
C ASN A 1 -12.36 44.32 -2.86
N ASP A 2 -11.10 43.93 -2.97
CA ASP A 2 -10.54 42.65 -3.36
C ASP A 2 -10.67 42.14 -4.79
N VAL A 3 -9.48 42.14 -5.37
CA VAL A 3 -8.99 41.60 -6.63
C VAL A 3 -8.77 40.10 -6.46
N ILE A 4 -9.20 39.30 -7.44
CA ILE A 4 -8.53 38.04 -7.79
C ILE A 4 -8.32 38.07 -9.31
N ILE A 5 -7.06 38.26 -9.69
CA ILE A 5 -6.56 38.20 -11.07
C ILE A 5 -6.50 36.73 -11.47
N VAL A 6 -7.09 36.43 -12.62
CA VAL A 6 -6.96 35.13 -13.31
C VAL A 6 -5.85 35.31 -14.33
N ASP A 7 -4.64 34.86 -14.02
CA ASP A 7 -3.57 34.84 -15.02
C ASP A 7 -3.55 33.48 -15.74
N GLU A 8 -4.25 33.47 -16.87
CA GLU A 8 -4.00 32.57 -17.99
C GLU A 8 -2.67 32.94 -18.64
N GLU A 9 -1.61 32.16 -18.46
CA GLU A 9 -0.49 32.16 -19.42
C GLU A 9 0.02 30.74 -19.68
N TYR A 10 -0.57 30.10 -20.68
CA TYR A 10 0.06 29.04 -21.46
C TYR A 10 1.21 29.65 -22.28
N VAL A 11 2.46 29.43 -21.89
CA VAL A 11 3.62 29.75 -22.74
C VAL A 11 4.50 28.53 -22.94
N ASN A 12 4.34 27.95 -24.12
CA ASN A 12 5.25 27.01 -24.76
C ASN A 12 6.53 27.75 -25.21
N LYS A 13 7.73 27.38 -24.73
CA LYS A 13 8.93 27.21 -25.59
C LYS A 13 10.26 26.88 -24.88
N LYS A 14 10.93 25.92 -25.53
CA LYS A 14 12.38 25.82 -25.84
C LYS A 14 13.31 25.05 -24.88
N HIS A 15 13.67 23.86 -25.36
CA HIS A 15 15.03 23.31 -25.38
C HIS A 15 16.13 24.39 -25.34
N ASN A 16 17.03 24.31 -24.35
CA ASN A 16 18.43 24.67 -24.52
C ASN A 16 19.29 23.96 -23.46
N ASN A 17 20.30 23.23 -23.93
CA ASN A 17 21.33 22.56 -23.12
C ASN A 17 22.14 23.58 -22.32
N ASN A 18 22.37 23.31 -21.03
CA ASN A 18 23.65 23.57 -20.35
C ASN A 18 23.66 22.97 -18.95
N ASP A 19 24.74 22.24 -18.66
CA ASP A 19 25.12 21.60 -17.41
C ASP A 19 24.98 22.49 -16.17
N GLN A 20 24.42 21.92 -15.10
CA GLN A 20 25.00 21.97 -13.75
C GLN A 20 24.19 21.10 -12.77
N ASP A 21 24.90 20.15 -12.16
CA ASP A 21 24.65 19.44 -10.91
C ASP A 21 23.34 19.77 -10.18
N ASP A 22 22.39 18.84 -10.22
CA ASP A 22 21.66 18.45 -9.02
C ASP A 22 21.19 17.01 -9.25
N ASP A 23 22.01 16.04 -8.86
CA ASP A 23 21.57 14.67 -8.59
C ASP A 23 20.56 14.76 -7.42
N GLN A 24 19.34 15.21 -7.71
CA GLN A 24 18.18 14.91 -6.88
C GLN A 24 17.89 13.43 -7.10
N ASP A 25 18.66 12.61 -6.39
CA ASP A 25 18.17 11.37 -5.84
C ASP A 25 16.85 11.71 -5.13
N ASP A 26 15.73 11.59 -5.86
CA ASP A 26 14.41 11.52 -5.29
C ASP A 26 14.48 10.38 -4.27
N ASP A 27 14.68 10.76 -3.01
CA ASP A 27 14.69 9.91 -1.82
C ASP A 27 13.38 9.12 -1.85
N ILE A 28 13.41 7.95 -2.50
CA ILE A 28 12.31 6.98 -2.47
C ILE A 28 12.15 6.72 -0.99
N LEU A 29 11.11 7.28 -0.37
CA LEU A 29 10.71 7.01 1.00
C LEU A 29 10.61 5.50 1.18
N THR A 30 11.71 4.86 1.56
CA THR A 30 11.79 3.44 1.87
C THR A 30 11.25 3.26 3.27
N GLU A 31 9.99 3.65 3.49
CA GLU A 31 9.29 3.22 4.68
C GLU A 31 9.13 1.70 4.60
N ALA A 32 9.55 1.01 5.65
CA ALA A 32 9.39 -0.42 5.74
C ALA A 32 7.90 -0.78 5.56
N PRO A 33 7.58 -1.90 4.92
CA PRO A 33 6.19 -2.31 4.74
C PRO A 33 5.51 -2.43 6.12
N PRO A 34 4.21 -2.10 6.20
CA PRO A 34 3.47 -2.23 7.46
C PRO A 34 3.53 -3.67 7.96
N LYS A 35 3.48 -3.83 9.29
CA LYS A 35 3.35 -5.17 9.87
C LYS A 35 2.05 -5.80 9.39
N LEU A 36 2.04 -7.13 9.25
CA LEU A 36 0.87 -7.85 8.75
C LEU A 36 -0.42 -7.54 9.54
N ILE A 37 -0.32 -7.43 10.87
CA ILE A 37 -1.46 -7.08 11.72
C ILE A 37 -1.99 -5.68 11.40
N ASP A 38 -1.08 -4.70 11.30
CA ASP A 38 -1.43 -3.31 10.99
C ASP A 38 -2.06 -3.21 9.59
N ALA A 39 -1.52 -3.96 8.61
CA ALA A 39 -2.06 -4.04 7.26
C ALA A 39 -3.48 -4.64 7.23
N MET A 40 -3.75 -5.68 8.02
CA MET A 40 -5.09 -6.26 8.16
C MET A 40 -6.08 -5.29 8.80
N GLU A 41 -5.66 -4.51 9.81
CA GLU A 41 -6.50 -3.49 10.40
C GLU A 41 -6.84 -2.36 9.42
N MET A 42 -5.87 -1.93 8.62
CA MET A 42 -6.09 -0.94 7.56
C MET A 42 -7.04 -1.46 6.48
N ALA A 43 -6.88 -2.71 6.04
CA ALA A 43 -7.76 -3.34 5.08
C ALA A 43 -9.22 -3.37 5.58
N LYS A 44 -9.46 -3.68 6.85
CA LYS A 44 -10.80 -3.63 7.46
C LYS A 44 -11.43 -2.24 7.45
N LYS A 45 -10.64 -1.21 7.79
CA LYS A 45 -11.11 0.19 7.76
C LYS A 45 -11.49 0.61 6.34
N LEU A 46 -10.65 0.25 5.36
CA LEU A 46 -10.93 0.49 3.95
C LEU A 46 -12.16 -0.27 3.46
N HIS A 47 -12.34 -1.52 3.91
CA HIS A 47 -13.49 -2.35 3.52
C HIS A 47 -14.82 -1.71 3.94
N LEU A 48 -14.88 -1.22 5.18
CA LEU A 48 -16.03 -0.46 5.69
C LEU A 48 -16.28 0.81 4.86
N LEU A 49 -15.23 1.58 4.56
CA LEU A 49 -15.34 2.79 3.74
C LEU A 49 -15.85 2.48 2.33
N ALA A 50 -15.28 1.46 1.68
CA ALA A 50 -15.64 1.08 0.32
C ALA A 50 -17.06 0.52 0.22
N SER A 51 -17.51 -0.25 1.22
CA SER A 51 -18.88 -0.76 1.26
C SER A 51 -19.96 0.34 1.30
N THR A 52 -19.59 1.55 1.72
CA THR A 52 -20.52 2.68 1.89
C THR A 52 -20.37 3.75 0.82
N GLN A 53 -19.17 3.96 0.27
CA GLN A 53 -18.87 5.11 -0.58
C GLN A 53 -18.30 4.74 -1.95
N TYR A 54 -17.63 3.59 -2.10
CA TYR A 54 -16.90 3.23 -3.32
C TYR A 54 -17.05 1.73 -3.63
N PRO A 55 -18.17 1.32 -4.25
CA PRO A 55 -18.45 -0.08 -4.55
C PRO A 55 -17.40 -0.72 -5.46
N GLU A 56 -16.81 0.02 -6.41
CA GLU A 56 -15.72 -0.48 -7.24
C GLU A 56 -14.48 -0.88 -6.43
N LEU A 57 -14.21 -0.18 -5.32
CA LEU A 57 -13.07 -0.44 -4.46
C LEU A 57 -13.30 -1.64 -3.54
N HIS A 58 -14.56 -1.96 -3.25
CA HIS A 58 -14.92 -3.06 -2.35
C HIS A 58 -14.39 -4.40 -2.85
N SER A 59 -14.51 -4.69 -4.15
CA SER A 59 -13.98 -5.94 -4.73
C SER A 59 -12.46 -6.06 -4.56
N LEU A 60 -11.73 -4.97 -4.77
CA LEU A 60 -10.27 -4.95 -4.62
C LEU A 60 -9.86 -5.15 -3.16
N ILE A 61 -10.54 -4.49 -2.22
CA ILE A 61 -10.25 -4.64 -0.79
C ILE A 61 -10.59 -6.06 -0.31
N SER A 62 -11.68 -6.66 -0.79
CA SER A 62 -12.01 -8.05 -0.45
C SER A 62 -10.94 -9.03 -0.93
N GLN A 63 -10.35 -8.80 -2.11
CA GLN A 63 -9.22 -9.60 -2.59
C GLN A 63 -7.99 -9.41 -1.71
N LEU A 64 -7.67 -8.17 -1.33
CA LEU A 64 -6.58 -7.85 -0.43
C LEU A 64 -6.75 -8.52 0.94
N ASP A 65 -7.94 -8.45 1.53
CA ASP A 65 -8.24 -9.05 2.85
C ASP A 65 -8.08 -10.58 2.82
N SER A 66 -8.48 -11.22 1.71
CA SER A 66 -8.25 -12.65 1.49
C SER A 66 -6.77 -13.00 1.43
N GLN A 67 -5.96 -12.21 0.71
CA GLN A 67 -4.52 -12.43 0.59
C GLN A 67 -3.80 -12.22 1.94
N LEU A 68 -4.14 -11.17 2.68
CA LEU A 68 -3.58 -10.91 4.00
C LEU A 68 -3.94 -12.00 5.01
N THR A 69 -5.17 -12.52 4.94
CA THR A 69 -5.61 -13.64 5.77
C THR A 69 -4.82 -14.91 5.45
N GLN A 70 -4.61 -15.22 4.17
CA GLN A 70 -3.81 -16.37 3.77
C GLN A 70 -2.38 -16.23 4.29
N LEU A 71 -1.76 -15.07 4.11
CA LEU A 71 -0.41 -14.79 4.62
C LEU A 71 -0.33 -14.94 6.14
N PHE A 72 -1.38 -14.51 6.86
CA PHE A 72 -1.45 -14.69 8.30
C PHE A 72 -1.49 -16.17 8.68
N ILE A 73 -2.32 -16.97 8.02
CA ILE A 73 -2.40 -18.42 8.23
C ILE A 73 -1.05 -19.07 7.96
N ASP A 74 -0.41 -18.75 6.84
CA ASP A 74 0.89 -19.31 6.44
C ASP A 74 1.98 -18.96 7.47
N SER A 75 1.97 -17.73 8.00
CA SER A 75 2.89 -17.29 9.05
C SER A 75 2.76 -18.09 10.36
N LYS A 76 1.58 -18.68 10.62
CA LYS A 76 1.30 -19.52 11.79
C LYS A 76 1.47 -21.00 11.51
N GLY A 77 1.28 -21.43 10.27
CA GLY A 77 1.36 -22.82 9.82
C GLY A 77 2.75 -23.45 9.97
N ALA A 78 3.82 -22.64 9.92
CA ALA A 78 5.20 -23.11 10.07
C ALA A 78 5.53 -23.75 11.45
N LYS A 79 4.61 -23.68 12.44
CA LYS A 79 4.77 -24.29 13.77
C LYS A 79 3.89 -25.51 14.02
N GLN A 80 3.17 -26.01 13.02
CA GLN A 80 2.42 -27.26 13.19
C GLN A 80 3.41 -28.44 13.29
N THR A 81 3.67 -28.88 14.52
CA THR A 81 4.35 -30.15 14.81
C THR A 81 3.62 -31.27 14.07
N LYS A 82 4.37 -32.16 13.41
CA LYS A 82 3.75 -33.29 12.71
C LYS A 82 3.02 -34.14 13.74
N ILE A 83 1.87 -34.70 13.36
CA ILE A 83 1.10 -35.56 14.27
C ILE A 83 1.93 -36.77 14.72
N ASP A 84 2.89 -37.19 13.89
CA ASP A 84 3.86 -38.25 14.18
C ASP A 84 4.79 -37.89 15.36
N ASP A 85 5.11 -36.61 15.57
CA ASP A 85 5.91 -36.18 16.72
C ASP A 85 5.19 -36.41 18.06
N PHE A 86 3.86 -36.52 18.03
CA PHE A 86 3.02 -36.78 19.21
C PHE A 86 2.92 -38.28 19.54
N PHE A 87 2.95 -39.14 18.52
CA PHE A 87 2.76 -40.59 18.68
C PHE A 87 4.05 -41.42 18.62
N CYS A 88 5.18 -40.85 18.19
CA CYS A 88 6.47 -41.56 18.12
C CYS A 88 7.28 -41.54 19.45
N LYS A 89 6.77 -40.94 20.53
CA LYS A 89 7.31 -41.13 21.88
C LYS A 89 6.63 -42.33 22.55
N ASN A 90 7.02 -43.54 22.17
CA ASN A 90 6.94 -44.75 22.97
C ASN A 90 7.91 -45.79 22.41
#